data_AF-A0A6G1DKA8-F1
#
_entry.id   AF-A0A6G1DKA8-F1
#
_cell.length_a   1.000
_cell.length_b   1.000
_cell.length_c   1.000
_cell.angle_alpha   90.00
_cell.angle_beta   90.00
_cell.angle_gamma   90.00
#
_symmetry.space_group_name_H-M   'P 1'
#
loop_
_entity.id
_entity.type
_entity.pdbx_description
1 polymer ?
#
loop_
_entity_poly.entity_id
_entity_poly.type
_entity_poly.pdbx_seq_one_letter_code
_entity_poly.pdbx_strand_id
1 'polypeptide(L)'
;MSMIDVMIRVDAICNKYDKYDADKHRNDAADPFSRLYAAVDAEIDAAIEKYERAVRERNRATAVALNADVRRTKARLMEEVIKLRKLATKKVKGLSPEEAELRTDLVSALPHRIQSIPDGVGGAADQNGEGNVRPGIKFDSSAENFDEGYFQTSKESEEFRREYEMRRIKQDEGLEFISEGLDTLKNLAEDMNEELDRQVPLMDEIDNKVDKANADLRKTNVRLKETVNQFRSTRNFIIDIILICVILGIAAYLYDILSQ
;
A
#
# COMPACT_ATOMS: atom_id res chain seq x y z
N MET A 1 -11.21 -41.36 34.15
CA MET A 1 -11.22 -40.09 33.39
C MET A 1 -10.63 -40.39 32.02
N SER A 2 -11.41 -40.19 30.95
CA SER A 2 -11.01 -40.54 29.58
C SER A 2 -10.06 -39.48 29.02
N MET A 3 -9.12 -39.86 28.16
CA MET A 3 -8.20 -38.93 27.48
C MET A 3 -8.95 -37.84 26.70
N ILE A 4 -10.10 -38.19 26.11
CA ILE A 4 -11.01 -37.25 25.44
C ILE A 4 -11.53 -36.19 26.42
N ASP A 5 -11.88 -36.61 27.63
CA ASP A 5 -12.44 -35.75 28.67
C ASP A 5 -11.38 -34.78 29.22
N VAL A 6 -10.11 -35.21 29.24
CA VAL A 6 -8.97 -34.31 29.55
C VAL A 6 -8.76 -33.30 28.41
N MET A 7 -8.78 -33.72 27.15
CA MET A 7 -8.62 -32.82 25.99
C MET A 7 -9.73 -31.76 25.92
N ILE A 8 -10.99 -32.14 26.11
CA ILE A 8 -12.12 -31.20 26.09
C ILE A 8 -12.00 -30.18 27.23
N ARG A 9 -11.57 -30.61 28.42
CA ARG A 9 -11.37 -29.69 29.55
C ARG A 9 -10.17 -28.78 29.34
N VAL A 10 -9.08 -29.28 28.78
CA VAL A 10 -7.92 -28.46 28.42
C VAL A 10 -8.31 -27.43 27.36
N ASP A 11 -9.04 -27.83 26.32
CA ASP A 11 -9.53 -26.92 25.28
C ASP A 11 -10.51 -25.87 25.81
N ALA A 12 -11.40 -26.25 26.73
CA ALA A 12 -12.29 -25.32 27.42
C ALA A 12 -11.54 -24.35 28.34
N ILE A 13 -10.46 -24.80 28.98
CA ILE A 13 -9.57 -23.95 29.79
C ILE A 13 -8.80 -22.98 28.87
N CYS A 14 -8.21 -23.47 27.78
CA CYS A 14 -7.54 -22.65 26.78
C CYS A 14 -8.49 -21.56 26.24
N ASN A 15 -9.71 -21.91 25.82
CA ASN A 15 -10.70 -20.95 25.35
C ASN A 15 -11.13 -19.92 26.43
N LYS A 16 -11.20 -20.33 27.70
CA LYS A 16 -11.59 -19.43 28.80
C LYS A 16 -10.51 -18.39 29.13
N TYR A 17 -9.25 -18.74 28.88
CA TYR A 17 -8.09 -17.88 29.12
C TYR A 17 -7.55 -17.20 27.85
N ASP A 18 -8.05 -17.55 26.67
CA ASP A 18 -7.74 -16.92 25.38
C ASP A 18 -7.93 -15.39 25.44
N LYS A 19 -8.95 -14.93 26.17
CA LYS A 19 -9.23 -13.49 26.43
C LYS A 19 -8.16 -12.75 27.24
N TYR A 20 -7.25 -13.48 27.90
CA TYR A 20 -6.13 -12.93 28.67
C TYR A 20 -4.79 -13.13 27.95
N ASP A 21 -4.79 -13.80 26.80
CA ASP A 21 -3.64 -13.86 25.92
C ASP A 21 -3.48 -12.49 25.24
N ALA A 22 -2.77 -11.61 25.95
CA ALA A 22 -2.49 -10.26 25.51
C ALA A 22 -1.67 -10.26 24.20
N ASP A 23 -0.94 -11.33 23.91
CA ASP A 23 -0.14 -11.47 22.70
C ASP A 23 -1.00 -11.92 21.51
N LYS A 24 -1.98 -12.82 21.73
CA LYS A 24 -2.95 -13.23 20.70
C LYS A 24 -3.91 -12.10 20.31
N HIS A 25 -4.47 -11.38 21.28
CA HIS A 25 -5.32 -10.21 20.99
C HIS A 25 -4.55 -8.97 20.49
N ARG A 26 -3.24 -8.91 20.69
CA ARG A 26 -2.34 -7.93 20.05
C ARG A 26 -2.04 -8.28 18.60
N ASN A 27 -2.09 -9.56 18.24
CA ASN A 27 -1.91 -10.05 16.86
C ASN A 27 -3.21 -10.11 16.05
N ASP A 28 -4.37 -10.34 16.68
CA ASP A 28 -5.68 -10.34 16.01
C ASP A 28 -6.14 -8.94 15.58
N ALA A 29 -5.63 -7.89 16.24
CA ALA A 29 -5.66 -6.52 15.74
C ALA A 29 -4.34 -6.24 14.99
N ALA A 30 -4.11 -6.94 13.87
CA ALA A 30 -2.89 -6.82 13.06
C ALA A 30 -2.39 -5.37 13.05
N ASP A 31 -1.23 -5.15 13.67
CA ASP A 31 -0.57 -3.84 13.76
C ASP A 31 -0.66 -3.16 12.39
N PRO A 32 -1.04 -1.87 12.31
CA PRO A 32 -1.10 -1.12 11.06
C PRO A 32 0.09 -1.37 10.12
N PHE A 33 1.29 -1.62 10.67
CA PHE A 33 2.45 -2.07 9.91
C PHE A 33 2.22 -3.42 9.21
N SER A 34 1.91 -4.48 9.95
CA SER A 34 1.75 -5.84 9.42
C SER A 34 0.62 -5.93 8.39
N ARG A 35 -0.47 -5.18 8.59
CA ARG A 35 -1.57 -5.13 7.62
C ARG A 35 -1.15 -4.48 6.30
N LEU A 36 -0.42 -3.36 6.38
CA LEU A 36 0.04 -2.65 5.20
C LEU A 36 1.16 -3.43 4.49
N TYR A 37 2.02 -4.11 5.25
CA TYR A 37 3.06 -4.97 4.71
C TYR A 37 2.46 -6.15 3.94
N ALA A 38 1.47 -6.84 4.51
CA ALA A 38 0.78 -7.94 3.82
C ALA A 38 0.04 -7.46 2.55
N ALA A 39 -0.54 -6.26 2.56
CA ALA A 39 -1.17 -5.67 1.39
C ALA A 39 -0.15 -5.36 0.27
N VAL A 40 0.98 -4.76 0.63
CA VAL A 40 2.09 -4.47 -0.30
C VAL A 40 2.67 -5.77 -0.88
N ASP A 41 2.86 -6.79 -0.04
CA ASP A 41 3.37 -8.10 -0.47
C ASP A 41 2.42 -8.79 -1.45
N ALA A 42 1.12 -8.80 -1.14
CA ALA A 42 0.09 -9.33 -2.03
C ALA A 42 0.00 -8.57 -3.37
N GLU A 43 0.21 -7.26 -3.36
CA GLU A 43 0.18 -6.44 -4.57
C GLU A 43 1.47 -6.57 -5.40
N ILE A 44 2.62 -6.84 -4.78
CA ILE A 44 3.85 -7.28 -5.48
C ILE A 44 3.59 -8.59 -6.20
N ASP A 45 3.01 -9.59 -5.53
CA ASP A 45 2.71 -10.89 -6.13
C ASP A 45 1.69 -10.74 -7.28
N ALA A 46 0.67 -9.90 -7.11
CA ALA A 46 -0.30 -9.60 -8.16
C ALA A 46 0.35 -8.91 -9.37
N ALA A 47 1.34 -8.03 -9.15
CA ALA A 47 2.08 -7.37 -10.22
C ALA A 47 2.96 -8.37 -11.00
N ILE A 48 3.60 -9.32 -10.31
CA ILE A 48 4.37 -10.41 -10.93
C ILE A 48 3.45 -11.28 -11.79
N GLU A 49 2.31 -11.72 -11.24
CA GLU A 49 1.36 -12.53 -12.00
C GLU A 49 0.81 -11.77 -13.23
N LYS A 50 0.58 -10.47 -13.09
CA LYS A 50 0.13 -9.61 -14.21
C LYS A 50 1.19 -9.48 -15.30
N TYR A 51 2.46 -9.39 -14.93
CA TYR A 51 3.57 -9.45 -15.89
C TYR A 51 3.62 -10.81 -16.60
N GLU A 52 3.52 -11.93 -15.88
CA GLU A 52 3.50 -13.26 -16.50
C GLU A 52 2.33 -13.44 -17.47
N ARG A 53 1.15 -12.90 -17.14
CA ARG A 53 0.01 -12.85 -18.07
C ARG A 53 0.34 -12.04 -19.32
N ALA A 54 1.04 -10.91 -19.18
CA ALA A 54 1.50 -10.12 -20.32
C ALA A 54 2.48 -10.87 -21.23
N VAL A 55 3.37 -11.69 -20.65
CA VAL A 55 4.32 -12.54 -21.40
C VAL A 55 3.61 -13.65 -22.16
N ARG A 56 2.56 -14.24 -21.57
CA ARG A 56 1.77 -15.33 -22.19
C ARG A 56 0.73 -14.83 -23.19
N GLU A 57 0.50 -13.52 -23.25
CA GLU A 57 -0.50 -12.90 -24.09
C GLU A 57 -0.06 -12.90 -25.57
N ARG A 58 -0.98 -13.27 -26.47
CA ARG A 58 -0.68 -13.35 -27.92
C ARG A 58 -0.93 -12.03 -28.62
N ASN A 59 -1.85 -11.22 -28.10
CA ASN A 59 -2.12 -9.91 -28.67
C ASN A 59 -1.13 -8.88 -28.12
N ARG A 60 -0.32 -8.31 -29.03
CA ARG A 60 0.71 -7.33 -28.70
C ARG A 60 0.13 -6.09 -28.00
N ALA A 61 -1.04 -5.60 -28.43
CA ALA A 61 -1.65 -4.43 -27.82
C ALA A 61 -2.08 -4.68 -26.36
N THR A 62 -2.64 -5.86 -26.08
CA THR A 62 -3.01 -6.26 -24.70
C THR A 62 -1.79 -6.56 -23.84
N ALA A 63 -0.74 -7.17 -24.39
CA ALA A 63 0.53 -7.37 -23.69
C ALA A 63 1.16 -6.03 -23.28
N VAL A 64 1.16 -5.03 -24.17
CA VAL A 64 1.68 -3.69 -23.86
C VAL A 64 0.82 -3.00 -22.81
N ALA A 65 -0.51 -3.08 -22.89
CA ALA A 65 -1.41 -2.52 -21.88
C ALA A 65 -1.19 -3.14 -20.50
N LEU A 66 -1.02 -4.46 -20.42
CA LEU A 66 -0.72 -5.16 -19.17
C LEU A 66 0.64 -4.73 -18.58
N ASN A 67 1.67 -4.56 -19.42
CA ASN A 67 2.97 -4.05 -18.99
C ASN A 67 2.89 -2.59 -18.50
N ALA A 68 2.09 -1.75 -19.14
CA ALA A 68 1.85 -0.38 -18.66
C ALA A 68 1.19 -0.36 -17.28
N ASP A 69 0.24 -1.27 -17.03
CA ASP A 69 -0.36 -1.41 -15.71
C ASP A 69 0.60 -1.94 -14.64
N VAL A 70 1.52 -2.85 -15.00
CA VAL A 70 2.59 -3.29 -14.08
C VAL A 70 3.44 -2.09 -13.64
N ARG A 71 3.75 -1.16 -14.55
CA ARG A 71 4.47 0.08 -14.22
C ARG A 71 3.70 0.99 -13.27
N ARG A 72 2.39 1.18 -13.51
CA ARG A 72 1.53 1.94 -12.59
C ARG A 72 1.50 1.33 -11.19
N THR A 73 1.40 0.00 -11.14
CA THR A 73 1.37 -0.75 -9.88
C THR A 73 2.71 -0.62 -9.15
N LYS A 74 3.84 -0.74 -9.86
CA LYS A 74 5.20 -0.51 -9.36
C LYS A 74 5.36 0.88 -8.74
N ALA A 75 4.87 1.92 -9.42
CA ALA A 75 4.88 3.29 -8.92
C ALA A 75 4.06 3.46 -7.63
N ARG A 76 2.85 2.89 -7.58
CA ARG A 76 2.00 2.90 -6.38
C ARG A 76 2.64 2.15 -5.20
N LEU A 77 3.22 0.97 -5.46
CA LEU A 77 3.92 0.18 -4.44
C LEU A 77 5.07 0.97 -3.81
N MET A 78 5.81 1.75 -4.60
CA MET A 78 6.88 2.61 -4.07
C MET A 78 6.35 3.68 -3.10
N GLU A 79 5.16 4.25 -3.33
CA GLU A 79 4.52 5.17 -2.39
C GLU A 79 4.11 4.47 -1.08
N GLU A 80 3.59 3.24 -1.18
CA GLU A 80 3.20 2.44 -0.02
C GLU A 80 4.41 1.99 0.81
N VAL A 81 5.58 1.75 0.19
CA VAL A 81 6.85 1.50 0.88
C VAL A 81 7.27 2.69 1.74
N ILE A 82 7.03 3.94 1.30
CA ILE A 82 7.29 5.13 2.13
C ILE A 82 6.40 5.12 3.37
N LYS A 83 5.13 4.71 3.24
CA LYS A 83 4.20 4.58 4.37
C LYS A 83 4.67 3.47 5.32
N LEU A 84 5.20 2.35 4.80
CA LEU A 84 5.81 1.31 5.62
C LEU A 84 7.06 1.78 6.37
N ARG A 85 7.95 2.56 5.73
CA ARG A 85 9.11 3.15 6.39
C ARG A 85 8.69 4.00 7.59
N LYS A 86 7.66 4.83 7.43
CA LYS A 86 7.07 5.64 8.52
C LYS A 86 6.50 4.79 9.66
N LEU A 87 5.88 3.66 9.34
CA LEU A 87 5.31 2.75 10.34
C LEU A 87 6.38 1.90 11.04
N ALA A 88 7.48 1.59 10.35
CA ALA A 88 8.60 0.82 10.91
C ALA A 88 9.41 1.65 11.93
N THR A 89 9.65 2.94 11.67
CA THR A 89 10.39 3.83 12.59
C THR A 89 9.56 4.28 13.79
N LYS A 90 8.23 4.23 13.69
CA LYS A 90 7.32 4.62 14.76
C LYS A 90 7.40 3.65 15.93
N LYS A 91 7.88 4.13 17.09
CA LYS A 91 7.92 3.35 18.33
C LYS A 91 6.51 3.03 18.83
N VAL A 92 6.04 1.82 18.53
CA VAL A 92 4.78 1.28 19.09
C VAL A 92 5.05 0.75 20.50
N LYS A 93 4.18 1.10 21.46
CA LYS A 93 4.31 0.66 22.85
C LYS A 93 4.14 -0.87 22.91
N GLY A 94 5.24 -1.58 23.23
CA GLY A 94 5.27 -3.05 23.36
C GLY A 94 6.09 -3.78 22.29
N LEU A 95 6.64 -3.07 21.29
CA LEU A 95 7.48 -3.67 20.25
C LEU A 95 8.88 -3.99 20.79
N SER A 96 9.35 -5.22 20.57
CA SER A 96 10.72 -5.62 20.92
C SER A 96 11.73 -4.85 20.05
N PRO A 97 12.92 -4.48 20.57
CA PRO A 97 13.98 -3.89 19.75
C PRO A 97 14.36 -4.78 18.56
N GLU A 98 14.34 -6.11 18.74
CA GLU A 98 14.62 -7.08 17.66
C GLU A 98 13.54 -7.07 16.58
N GLU A 99 12.27 -6.93 16.96
CA GLU A 99 11.15 -6.82 16.00
C GLU A 99 11.19 -5.51 15.21
N ALA A 100 11.65 -4.41 15.82
CA ALA A 100 11.79 -3.12 15.15
C ALA A 100 12.91 -3.14 14.09
N GLU A 101 14.02 -3.81 14.39
CA GLU A 101 15.12 -4.02 13.43
C GLU A 101 14.66 -4.90 12.26
N LEU A 102 13.96 -6.01 12.53
CA LEU A 102 13.39 -6.89 11.49
C LEU A 102 12.41 -6.13 10.58
N ARG A 103 11.54 -5.29 11.13
CA ARG A 103 10.63 -4.46 10.31
C ARG A 103 11.38 -3.47 9.43
N THR A 104 12.46 -2.88 9.94
CA THR A 104 13.28 -1.94 9.18
C THR A 104 14.01 -2.64 8.04
N ASP A 105 14.57 -3.83 8.31
CA ASP A 105 15.23 -4.68 7.32
C ASP A 105 14.25 -5.16 6.23
N LEU A 106 13.06 -5.65 6.60
CA LEU A 106 12.03 -6.05 5.64
C LEU A 106 11.61 -4.90 4.70
N VAL A 107 11.48 -3.69 5.23
CA VAL A 107 11.12 -2.51 4.43
C VAL A 107 12.28 -2.02 3.55
N SER A 108 13.53 -2.26 3.96
CA SER A 108 14.72 -1.95 3.18
C SER A 108 14.85 -2.84 1.92
N ALA A 109 14.37 -4.08 2.00
CA ALA A 109 14.39 -5.03 0.90
C ALA A 109 13.28 -4.81 -0.15
N LEU A 110 12.15 -4.19 0.25
CA LEU A 110 10.99 -3.97 -0.63
C LEU A 110 11.29 -3.14 -1.90
N PRO A 111 12.02 -2.01 -1.86
CA PRO A 111 12.38 -1.25 -3.05
C PRO A 111 13.10 -2.08 -4.12
N HIS A 112 14.10 -2.87 -3.71
CA HIS A 112 14.84 -3.73 -4.63
C HIS A 112 13.95 -4.81 -5.24
N ARG A 113 13.06 -5.39 -4.43
CA ARG A 113 12.11 -6.43 -4.86
C ARG A 113 11.03 -5.88 -5.81
N ILE A 114 10.62 -4.62 -5.64
CA ILE A 114 9.71 -3.91 -6.57
C ILE A 114 10.43 -3.57 -7.88
N GLN A 115 11.69 -3.12 -7.79
CA GLN A 115 12.50 -2.78 -8.97
C GLN A 115 12.84 -3.99 -9.85
N SER A 116 13.03 -5.17 -9.25
CA SER A 116 13.32 -6.41 -9.98
C SER A 116 12.12 -6.97 -10.75
N ILE A 117 10.90 -6.47 -10.53
CA ILE A 117 9.73 -6.84 -11.33
C ILE A 117 9.96 -6.36 -12.77
N PRO A 118 9.98 -7.27 -13.75
CA PRO A 118 10.12 -6.89 -15.14
C PRO A 118 8.86 -6.15 -15.61
N ASP A 119 9.05 -5.06 -16.34
CA ASP A 119 7.99 -4.13 -16.76
C ASP A 119 7.98 -3.91 -18.29
N GLY A 120 8.70 -4.76 -19.01
CA GLY A 120 8.74 -4.81 -20.47
C GLY A 120 9.60 -3.72 -21.13
N VAL A 121 10.30 -2.86 -20.37
CA VAL A 121 11.19 -1.81 -20.93
C VAL A 121 12.46 -2.41 -21.54
N GLY A 122 12.97 -3.51 -20.98
CA GLY A 122 14.23 -4.14 -21.43
C GLY A 122 14.09 -5.16 -22.57
N GLY A 123 12.87 -5.53 -22.98
CA GLY A 123 12.65 -6.64 -23.92
C GLY A 123 12.11 -6.25 -25.30
N ALA A 124 11.69 -4.99 -25.49
CA ALA A 124 11.07 -4.53 -26.73
C ALA A 124 12.07 -3.91 -27.73
N ALA A 125 13.28 -3.57 -27.31
CA ALA A 125 14.32 -3.05 -28.20
C ALA A 125 15.11 -4.17 -28.93
N ASP A 126 15.13 -5.39 -28.41
CA ASP A 126 15.96 -6.49 -28.95
C ASP A 126 15.19 -7.54 -29.77
N GLN A 127 13.90 -7.33 -30.06
CA GLN A 127 13.10 -8.24 -30.90
C GLN A 127 12.75 -7.68 -32.28
N ASN A 128 13.45 -6.63 -32.72
CA ASN A 128 13.39 -6.14 -34.11
C ASN A 128 14.50 -6.73 -34.99
N GLY A 129 14.97 -7.94 -34.67
CA GLY A 129 16.12 -8.56 -35.34
C GLY A 129 15.93 -10.01 -35.78
N GLU A 130 14.73 -10.60 -35.76
CA GLU A 130 14.55 -11.98 -36.25
C GLU A 130 13.35 -12.08 -37.18
N GLY A 131 13.62 -11.87 -38.47
CA GLY A 131 12.76 -12.32 -39.55
C GLY A 131 12.59 -13.83 -39.45
N ASN A 132 11.38 -14.27 -39.14
CA ASN A 132 10.99 -15.67 -39.09
C ASN A 132 11.04 -16.29 -40.50
N VAL A 133 12.24 -16.64 -40.97
CA VAL A 133 12.43 -17.49 -42.15
C VAL A 133 12.04 -18.91 -41.74
N ARG A 134 10.88 -19.35 -42.22
CA ARG A 134 10.43 -20.74 -42.11
C ARG A 134 11.56 -21.69 -42.54
N PRO A 135 11.91 -22.74 -41.77
CA PRO A 135 12.92 -23.70 -42.17
C PRO A 135 12.33 -24.58 -43.27
N GLY A 136 12.66 -24.26 -44.53
CA GLY A 136 12.19 -25.05 -45.67
C GLY A 136 12.45 -24.44 -47.04
N ILE A 137 12.77 -23.14 -47.14
CA ILE A 137 13.06 -22.51 -48.43
C ILE A 137 14.58 -22.38 -48.55
N LYS A 138 15.22 -23.40 -49.14
CA LYS A 138 16.58 -23.29 -49.65
C LYS A 138 16.51 -22.40 -50.89
N PHE A 139 16.92 -21.14 -50.77
CA PHE A 139 17.24 -20.32 -51.93
C PHE A 139 18.58 -20.80 -52.48
N ASP A 140 18.52 -21.74 -53.42
CA ASP A 140 19.65 -22.01 -54.29
C ASP A 140 19.59 -20.97 -55.42
N SER A 141 20.55 -20.05 -55.39
CA SER A 141 20.70 -18.97 -56.34
C SER A 141 21.17 -19.53 -57.69
N SER A 142 20.20 -19.83 -58.57
CA SER A 142 20.43 -19.93 -60.01
C SER A 142 19.35 -19.11 -60.71
N ALA A 143 19.81 -18.05 -61.38
CA ALA A 143 18.98 -17.17 -62.19
C ALA A 143 18.53 -17.92 -63.45
N GLU A 144 17.35 -18.52 -63.40
CA GLU A 144 16.63 -18.94 -64.59
C GLU A 144 15.27 -18.24 -64.65
N ASN A 145 14.99 -17.71 -65.83
CA ASN A 145 13.81 -16.95 -66.18
C ASN A 145 12.54 -17.76 -65.86
N PHE A 146 11.87 -17.42 -64.76
CA PHE A 146 10.50 -17.87 -64.51
C PHE A 146 9.52 -16.74 -64.82
N ASP A 147 8.71 -17.07 -65.82
CA ASP A 147 7.61 -16.35 -66.43
C ASP A 147 6.71 -15.61 -65.44
N GLU A 148 6.41 -14.36 -65.79
CA GLU A 148 5.63 -13.34 -65.07
C GLU A 148 4.11 -13.62 -65.18
N GLY A 149 3.70 -14.87 -64.94
CA GLY A 149 2.35 -15.36 -65.24
C GLY A 149 1.59 -16.01 -64.09
N TYR A 150 2.16 -16.12 -62.88
CA TYR A 150 1.59 -16.95 -61.80
C TYR A 150 0.86 -16.20 -60.67
N PHE A 151 0.47 -14.94 -60.89
CA PHE A 151 -0.46 -14.23 -60.01
C PHE A 151 -1.61 -13.67 -60.85
N GLN A 152 -2.65 -14.48 -61.05
CA GLN A 152 -3.98 -13.92 -61.31
C GLN A 152 -4.45 -13.24 -60.01
N THR A 153 -4.10 -11.96 -59.88
CA THR A 153 -4.69 -11.04 -58.91
C THR A 153 -6.17 -10.90 -59.24
N SER A 154 -7.02 -11.73 -58.63
CA SER A 154 -8.46 -11.50 -58.62
C SER A 154 -8.73 -10.14 -57.95
N LYS A 155 -9.66 -9.35 -58.50
CA LYS A 155 -10.10 -8.06 -57.90
C LYS A 155 -10.49 -8.20 -56.43
N GLU A 156 -11.01 -9.36 -56.04
CA GLU A 156 -11.38 -9.70 -54.67
C GLU A 156 -10.15 -9.76 -53.74
N SER A 157 -9.00 -10.22 -54.24
CA SER A 157 -7.76 -10.35 -53.47
C SER A 157 -7.10 -8.99 -53.16
N GLU A 158 -7.32 -7.98 -54.01
CA GLU A 158 -6.86 -6.61 -53.73
C GLU A 158 -7.69 -5.92 -52.66
N GLU A 159 -8.99 -6.21 -52.59
CA GLU A 159 -9.87 -5.68 -51.55
C GLU A 159 -9.50 -6.25 -50.18
N PHE A 160 -9.21 -7.54 -50.08
CA PHE A 160 -8.67 -8.14 -48.85
C PHE A 160 -7.31 -7.56 -48.45
N ARG A 161 -6.44 -7.26 -49.42
CA ARG A 161 -5.12 -6.67 -49.15
C ARG A 161 -5.24 -5.24 -48.66
N ARG A 162 -6.11 -4.43 -49.27
CA ARG A 162 -6.44 -3.07 -48.82
C ARG A 162 -7.11 -3.07 -47.44
N GLU A 163 -8.00 -4.00 -47.17
CA GLU A 163 -8.64 -4.12 -45.85
C GLU A 163 -7.62 -4.54 -44.78
N TYR A 164 -6.71 -5.47 -45.09
CA TYR A 164 -5.63 -5.87 -44.20
C TYR A 164 -4.66 -4.71 -43.93
N GLU A 165 -4.28 -3.95 -44.97
CA GLU A 165 -3.45 -2.76 -44.83
C GLU A 165 -4.13 -1.68 -44.00
N MET A 166 -5.43 -1.45 -44.18
CA MET A 166 -6.19 -0.48 -43.38
C MET A 166 -6.30 -0.91 -41.91
N ARG A 167 -6.45 -2.22 -41.64
CA ARG A 167 -6.42 -2.75 -40.26
C ARG A 167 -5.04 -2.65 -39.63
N ARG A 168 -3.96 -2.87 -40.40
CA ARG A 168 -2.58 -2.66 -39.94
C ARG A 168 -2.33 -1.20 -39.57
N ILE A 169 -2.66 -0.27 -40.46
CA ILE A 169 -2.47 1.17 -40.23
C ILE A 169 -3.20 1.62 -38.95
N LYS A 170 -4.47 1.19 -38.78
CA LYS A 170 -5.23 1.49 -37.54
C LYS A 170 -4.63 0.89 -36.27
N GLN A 171 -3.99 -0.27 -36.37
CA GLN A 171 -3.29 -0.88 -35.22
C GLN A 171 -1.98 -0.17 -34.92
N ASP A 172 -1.23 0.24 -35.94
CA ASP A 172 0.03 0.98 -35.80
C ASP A 172 -0.21 2.36 -35.17
N GLU A 173 -1.26 3.08 -35.57
CA GLU A 173 -1.70 4.34 -34.92
C GLU A 173 -2.05 4.13 -33.44
N GLY A 174 -2.73 3.03 -33.10
CA GLY A 174 -3.05 2.70 -31.71
C GLY A 174 -1.81 2.35 -30.89
N LEU A 175 -0.81 1.69 -31.48
CA LEU A 175 0.46 1.38 -30.83
C LEU A 175 1.31 2.65 -30.62
N GLU A 176 1.25 3.61 -31.53
CA GLU A 176 1.93 4.90 -31.39
C GLU A 176 1.40 5.68 -30.18
N PHE A 177 0.08 5.81 -30.06
CA PHE A 177 -0.55 6.48 -28.90
C PHE A 177 -0.21 5.77 -27.57
N ILE A 178 -0.19 4.43 -27.59
CA ILE A 178 0.22 3.65 -26.41
C ILE A 178 1.70 3.87 -26.11
N SER A 179 2.57 3.98 -27.11
CA SER A 179 4.00 4.21 -26.93
C SER A 179 4.31 5.57 -26.33
N GLU A 180 3.61 6.62 -26.76
CA GLU A 180 3.71 7.96 -26.18
C GLU A 180 3.19 7.97 -24.72
N GLY A 181 2.05 7.31 -24.49
CA GLY A 181 1.52 7.09 -23.13
C GLY A 181 2.47 6.27 -22.25
N LEU A 182 3.26 5.38 -22.84
CA LEU A 182 4.25 4.56 -22.15
C LEU A 182 5.50 5.38 -21.77
N ASP A 183 5.95 6.26 -22.65
CA ASP A 183 7.10 7.15 -22.42
C ASP A 183 6.78 8.20 -21.34
N THR A 184 5.58 8.79 -21.36
CA THR A 184 5.15 9.69 -20.28
C THR A 184 5.09 8.99 -18.92
N LEU A 185 4.62 7.74 -18.88
CA LEU A 185 4.57 6.94 -17.66
C LEU A 185 5.97 6.52 -17.19
N LYS A 186 6.91 6.29 -18.12
CA LYS A 186 8.31 6.00 -17.81
C LYS A 186 8.98 7.21 -17.16
N ASN A 187 8.81 8.40 -17.73
CA ASN A 187 9.37 9.63 -17.17
C ASN A 187 8.79 9.91 -15.77
N LEU A 188 7.48 9.70 -15.58
CA LEU A 188 6.85 9.81 -14.26
C LEU A 188 7.42 8.81 -13.24
N ALA A 189 7.68 7.57 -13.67
CA ALA A 189 8.28 6.56 -12.80
C ALA A 189 9.74 6.90 -12.42
N GLU A 190 10.51 7.47 -13.35
CA GLU A 190 11.88 7.96 -13.10
C GLU A 190 11.86 9.15 -12.13
N ASP A 191 11.01 10.15 -12.36
CA ASP A 191 10.83 11.31 -11.47
C ASP A 191 10.41 10.89 -10.06
N MET A 192 9.51 9.90 -9.95
CA MET A 192 9.09 9.33 -8.66
C MET A 192 10.22 8.61 -7.93
N ASN A 193 11.14 7.96 -8.66
CA ASN A 193 12.29 7.29 -8.06
C ASN A 193 13.28 8.31 -7.49
N GLU A 194 13.53 9.42 -8.19
CA GLU A 194 14.38 10.51 -7.67
C GLU A 194 13.76 11.25 -6.48
N GLU A 195 12.44 11.46 -6.50
CA GLU A 195 11.72 12.10 -5.38
C GLU A 195 11.67 11.18 -4.15
N LEU A 196 11.61 9.85 -4.34
CA LEU A 196 11.74 8.86 -3.27
C LEU A 196 13.10 8.98 -2.56
N ASP A 197 14.18 9.11 -3.32
CA ASP A 197 15.53 9.29 -2.79
C ASP A 197 15.69 10.66 -2.10
N ARG A 198 15.00 11.70 -2.59
CA ARG A 198 14.94 13.03 -1.95
C ARG A 198 14.05 13.10 -0.71
N GLN A 199 13.14 12.16 -0.49
CA GLN A 199 12.22 12.17 0.66
C GLN A 199 12.84 11.67 1.97
N VAL A 200 14.06 11.11 1.97
CA VAL A 200 14.77 10.68 3.18
C VAL A 200 14.96 11.82 4.21
N PRO A 201 15.47 13.03 3.84
CA PRO A 201 15.62 14.14 4.79
C PRO A 201 14.32 14.87 5.18
N LEU A 202 13.23 14.71 4.44
CA LEU A 202 11.93 15.37 4.75
C LEU A 202 11.12 14.58 5.80
N MET A 203 11.52 13.35 6.13
CA MET A 203 10.91 12.54 7.19
C MET A 203 11.11 13.16 8.58
N ASP A 204 12.29 13.72 8.83
CA ASP A 204 12.64 14.31 10.13
C ASP A 204 11.79 15.55 10.45
N GLU A 205 11.40 16.33 9.44
CA GLU A 205 10.56 17.51 9.64
C GLU A 205 9.10 17.15 9.96
N ILE A 206 8.60 16.05 9.37
CA ILE A 206 7.25 15.54 9.65
C ILE A 206 7.17 14.99 11.07
N ASP A 207 8.16 14.20 11.50
CA ASP A 207 8.21 13.65 12.87
C ASP A 207 8.27 14.77 13.91
N ASN A 208 9.08 15.80 13.69
CA ASN A 208 9.14 16.97 14.55
C ASN A 208 7.78 17.70 14.66
N LYS A 209 7.01 17.81 13.56
CA LYS A 209 5.68 18.42 13.58
C LYS A 209 4.65 17.54 14.28
N VAL A 210 4.70 16.22 14.11
CA VAL A 210 3.79 15.27 14.77
C VAL A 210 4.05 15.21 16.28
N ASP A 211 5.32 15.16 16.70
CA ASP A 211 5.69 15.14 18.12
C ASP A 211 5.29 16.43 18.82
N LYS A 212 5.48 17.58 18.16
CA LYS A 212 5.01 18.87 18.67
C LYS A 212 3.50 18.91 18.84
N ALA A 213 2.74 18.44 17.84
CA ALA A 213 1.27 18.38 17.92
C ALA A 213 0.80 17.45 19.05
N ASN A 214 1.43 16.29 19.22
CA ASN A 214 1.12 15.36 20.31
C ASN A 214 1.45 15.94 21.70
N ALA A 215 2.56 16.65 21.83
CA ALA A 215 2.94 17.33 23.07
C ALA A 215 1.91 18.42 23.43
N ASP A 216 1.47 19.20 22.45
CA ASP A 216 0.45 20.24 22.63
C ASP A 216 -0.92 19.64 23.02
N LEU A 217 -1.31 18.51 22.41
CA LEU A 217 -2.52 17.76 22.76
C LEU A 217 -2.46 17.19 24.19
N ARG A 218 -1.31 16.68 24.63
CA ARG A 218 -1.14 16.21 26.02
C ARG A 218 -1.23 17.37 27.00
N LYS A 219 -0.57 18.48 26.70
CA LYS A 219 -0.57 19.69 27.54
C LYS A 219 -1.97 20.28 27.68
N THR A 220 -2.74 20.33 26.60
CA THR A 220 -4.15 20.78 26.63
C THR A 220 -5.03 19.83 27.43
N ASN A 221 -4.87 18.51 27.31
CA ASN A 221 -5.60 17.54 28.14
C ASN A 221 -5.28 17.69 29.64
N VAL A 222 -4.01 17.88 30.01
CA VAL A 222 -3.62 18.10 31.41
C VAL A 222 -4.25 19.38 31.94
N ARG A 223 -4.18 20.49 31.18
CA ARG A 223 -4.83 21.76 31.55
C ARG A 223 -6.34 21.61 31.72
N LEU A 224 -7.01 20.91 30.80
CA LEU A 224 -8.44 20.62 30.90
C LEU A 224 -8.78 19.86 32.19
N LYS A 225 -8.00 18.82 32.52
CA LYS A 225 -8.19 18.03 33.74
C LYS A 225 -7.97 18.86 35.01
N GLU A 226 -6.96 19.71 35.00
CA GLU A 226 -6.66 20.62 36.11
C GLU A 226 -7.77 21.65 36.32
N THR A 227 -8.25 22.29 35.25
CA THR A 227 -9.40 23.20 35.28
C THR A 227 -10.67 22.51 35.80
N VAL A 228 -10.96 21.28 35.35
CA VAL A 228 -12.12 20.50 35.85
C VAL A 228 -11.99 20.19 37.34
N ASN A 229 -10.82 19.78 37.81
CA ASN A 229 -10.58 19.54 39.23
C ASN A 229 -10.71 20.82 40.06
N GLN A 230 -10.24 21.94 39.53
CA GLN A 230 -10.38 23.25 40.18
C GLN A 230 -11.85 23.63 40.34
N PHE A 231 -12.68 23.48 39.30
CA PHE A 231 -14.13 23.72 39.39
C PHE A 231 -14.83 22.80 40.40
N ARG A 232 -14.40 21.54 40.51
CA ARG A 232 -14.92 20.60 41.51
C ARG A 232 -14.58 21.05 42.93
N SER A 233 -13.35 21.54 43.14
CA SER A 233 -12.89 22.08 44.42
C SER A 233 -13.68 23.34 44.81
N THR A 234 -13.88 24.28 43.88
CA THR A 234 -14.66 25.50 44.14
C THR A 234 -16.12 25.20 44.50
N ARG A 235 -16.73 24.19 43.86
CA ARG A 235 -18.11 23.78 44.19
C ARG A 235 -18.22 23.24 45.62
N ASN A 236 -17.28 22.40 46.04
CA ASN A 236 -17.26 21.87 47.41
C ASN A 236 -17.07 22.99 48.44
N PHE A 237 -16.19 23.95 48.15
CA PHE A 237 -15.98 25.12 49.01
C PHE A 237 -17.25 25.98 49.19
N ILE A 238 -18.01 26.21 48.11
CA ILE A 238 -19.28 26.95 48.19
C ILE A 238 -20.33 26.18 49.00
N ILE A 239 -20.39 24.85 48.85
CA ILE A 239 -21.31 24.01 49.62
C ILE A 239 -21.01 24.10 51.12
N ASP A 240 -19.73 24.06 51.53
CA ASP A 240 -19.33 24.16 52.93
C ASP A 240 -19.74 25.50 53.56
N ILE A 241 -19.59 26.62 52.83
CA ILE A 241 -20.02 27.95 53.30
C ILE A 241 -21.53 27.98 53.56
N ILE A 242 -22.34 27.46 52.63
CA ILE A 242 -23.80 27.41 52.79
C ILE A 242 -24.18 26.56 54.02
N LEU A 243 -23.50 25.42 54.21
CA LEU A 243 -23.77 24.50 55.32
C LEU A 243 -23.46 25.16 56.68
N ILE A 244 -22.36 25.93 56.78
CA ILE A 244 -22.02 26.71 57.97
C ILE A 244 -23.10 27.78 58.26
N CYS A 245 -23.59 28.49 57.24
CA CYS A 245 -24.65 29.48 57.42
C CYS A 245 -25.95 28.87 57.97
N VAL A 246 -26.32 27.68 57.51
CA VAL A 246 -27.50 26.95 58.01
C VAL A 246 -27.31 26.53 59.47
N ILE A 247 -26.14 25.99 59.83
CA ILE A 247 -25.84 25.58 61.22
C ILE A 247 -25.89 26.80 62.16
N LEU A 248 -25.30 27.93 61.75
CA LEU A 248 -25.35 29.17 62.54
C LEU A 248 -26.78 29.68 62.72
N GLY A 249 -27.62 29.61 61.69
CA GLY A 249 -29.03 29.99 61.78
C GLY A 249 -29.80 29.12 62.78
N ILE A 250 -29.58 27.80 62.75
CA ILE A 250 -30.20 26.87 63.70
C ILE A 250 -29.70 27.12 65.13
N ALA A 251 -28.39 27.35 65.30
CA ALA A 251 -27.81 27.64 66.61
C ALA A 251 -28.34 28.95 67.21
N ALA A 252 -28.47 30.00 66.41
CA ALA A 252 -29.05 31.27 66.84
C ALA A 252 -30.54 31.12 67.21
N TYR A 253 -31.30 30.36 66.43
CA TYR A 253 -32.71 30.05 66.74
C TYR A 253 -32.87 29.26 68.05
N LEU A 254 -32.03 28.25 68.27
CA LEU A 254 -32.02 27.49 69.52
C LEU A 254 -31.61 28.35 70.71
N TYR A 255 -30.64 29.26 70.53
CA TYR A 255 -30.22 30.18 71.57
C TYR A 255 -31.34 31.14 71.97
N ASP A 256 -32.07 31.70 70.99
CA ASP A 256 -33.21 32.60 71.23
C ASP A 256 -34.33 31.90 72.02
N ILE A 257 -34.63 30.64 71.68
CA ILE A 257 -35.60 29.81 72.43
C ILE A 257 -35.12 29.49 73.85
N LEU A 258 -33.83 29.22 74.05
CA LEU A 258 -33.28 28.90 75.38
C LEU A 258 -33.05 30.14 76.25
N SER A 259 -32.96 31.32 75.62
CA SER A 259 -32.79 32.62 76.25
C SER A 259 -34.13 33.26 76.66
N GLN A 260 -35.25 32.66 76.27
CA GLN A 260 -36.62 33.14 76.55
C GLN A 260 -37.22 32.39 77.75
#